data_AF-A0A1R3WGP9-F1
#
_entry.id   AF-A0A1R3WGP9-F1
#
_cell.length_a   1.000
_cell.length_b   1.000
_cell.length_c   1.000
_cell.angle_alpha   90.00
_cell.angle_beta   90.00
_cell.angle_gamma   90.00
#
_symmetry.space_group_name_H-M   'P 1'
#
loop_
_entity.id
_entity.type
_entity.pdbx_description
1 polymer ?
#
loop_
_entity_poly.entity_id
_entity_poly.type
_entity_poly.pdbx_seq_one_letter_code
_entity_poly.pdbx_strand_id
1 'polypeptide(L)'
;MSRSIYEKMYFILSQAISLFVGAVFLTIGLSGSFGIFLEPISEISFLIEPLGFGAYYDHLYWNLLTAAGVWLILFLWVRAAAVFSIGLIVFKWAVIEYGIAL
;
A
#
# COMPACT_ATOMS: atom_id res chain seq x y z
N MET A 1 14.35 -21.01 28.00
CA MET A 1 15.21 -20.06 27.26
C MET A 1 14.94 -20.01 25.75
N SER A 2 13.77 -20.49 25.25
CA SER A 2 13.43 -20.47 23.81
C SER A 2 12.47 -19.37 23.36
N ARG A 3 11.69 -18.75 24.27
CA ARG A 3 10.74 -17.66 23.93
C ARG A 3 11.40 -16.47 23.20
N SER A 4 12.65 -16.14 23.56
CA SER A 4 13.41 -15.01 23.00
C SER A 4 13.75 -15.17 21.51
N ILE A 5 13.98 -16.38 21.02
CA ILE A 5 14.37 -16.59 19.61
C ILE A 5 13.15 -16.43 18.70
N TYR A 6 12.01 -17.01 19.09
CA TYR A 6 10.76 -16.87 18.33
C TYR A 6 10.31 -15.41 18.25
N GLU A 7 10.33 -14.67 19.35
CA GLU A 7 9.97 -13.24 19.36
C GLU A 7 10.87 -12.40 18.45
N LYS A 8 12.18 -12.66 18.44
CA LYS A 8 13.12 -11.98 17.52
C LYS A 8 12.83 -12.31 16.06
N MET A 9 12.54 -13.58 15.74
CA MET A 9 12.20 -13.99 14.38
C MET A 9 10.91 -13.32 13.90
N TYR A 10 9.85 -13.30 14.72
CA TYR A 10 8.60 -12.62 14.38
C TYR A 10 8.80 -11.12 14.17
N PHE A 11 9.64 -10.48 14.98
CA PHE A 11 9.94 -9.06 14.84
C PHE A 11 10.68 -8.75 13.53
N ILE A 12 11.71 -9.52 13.20
CA ILE A 12 12.46 -9.37 11.94
C ILE A 12 11.54 -9.61 10.74
N LEU A 13 10.70 -10.66 10.80
CA LEU A 13 9.76 -10.98 9.73
C LEU A 13 8.74 -9.85 9.55
N SER A 14 8.18 -9.32 10.64
CA SER A 14 7.24 -8.20 10.61
C SER A 14 7.87 -6.94 10.00
N GLN A 15 9.13 -6.65 10.32
CA GLN A 15 9.84 -5.51 9.72
C GLN A 15 10.10 -5.75 8.23
N ALA A 16 10.56 -6.93 7.84
CA ALA A 16 10.81 -7.26 6.45
C ALA A 16 9.54 -7.15 5.60
N ILE A 17 8.41 -7.69 6.09
CA ILE A 17 7.10 -7.60 5.42
C ILE A 17 6.65 -6.13 5.34
N SER A 18 6.76 -5.37 6.43
CA SER A 18 6.33 -3.96 6.44
C SER A 18 7.16 -3.12 5.47
N LEU A 19 8.47 -3.36 5.41
CA LEU A 19 9.37 -2.67 4.48
C LEU A 19 9.07 -3.04 3.03
N PHE A 20 8.80 -4.33 2.76
CA PHE A 20 8.40 -4.78 1.43
C PHE A 20 7.08 -4.14 0.98
N VAL A 21 6.03 -4.22 1.80
CA VAL A 21 4.72 -3.61 1.51
C VAL A 21 4.85 -2.10 1.36
N GLY A 22 5.61 -1.45 2.24
CA GLY A 22 5.89 -0.02 2.17
C GLY A 22 6.59 0.38 0.88
N ALA A 23 7.59 -0.41 0.45
CA ALA A 23 8.29 -0.19 -0.82
C ALA A 23 7.36 -0.36 -2.03
N VAL A 24 6.47 -1.38 -2.02
CA VAL A 24 5.48 -1.58 -3.07
C VAL A 24 4.53 -0.38 -3.16
N PHE A 25 3.98 0.06 -2.03
CA PHE A 25 3.07 1.22 -1.98
C PHE A 25 3.73 2.51 -2.44
N LEU A 26 4.99 2.72 -2.03
CA LEU A 26 5.77 3.87 -2.44
C LEU A 26 6.04 3.84 -3.95
N THR A 27 6.41 2.66 -4.48
CA THR A 27 6.64 2.47 -5.92
C THR A 27 5.37 2.74 -6.73
N ILE A 28 4.23 2.16 -6.32
CA ILE A 28 2.95 2.36 -6.99
C ILE A 28 2.51 3.83 -6.93
N GLY A 29 2.54 4.44 -5.76
CA GLY A 29 2.11 5.83 -5.57
C GLY A 29 2.99 6.82 -6.35
N LEU A 30 4.32 6.64 -6.33
CA LEU A 30 5.21 7.47 -7.14
C LEU A 30 5.01 7.23 -8.64
N SER A 31 4.88 5.97 -9.06
CA SER A 31 4.67 5.64 -10.47
C SER A 31 3.39 6.26 -11.01
N GLY A 32 2.28 6.17 -10.24
CA GLY A 32 1.02 6.84 -10.55
C GLY A 32 1.19 8.35 -10.63
N SER A 33 1.86 8.96 -9.64
CA SER A 33 2.10 10.42 -9.62
C SER A 33 2.96 10.92 -10.78
N PHE A 34 3.92 10.12 -11.27
CA PHE A 34 4.79 10.47 -12.40
C PHE A 34 4.21 10.00 -13.76
N GLY A 35 3.09 9.29 -13.77
CA GLY A 35 2.49 8.74 -15.00
C GLY A 35 3.31 7.63 -15.66
N ILE A 36 4.18 6.98 -14.88
CA ILE A 36 5.00 5.85 -15.36
C ILE A 36 4.14 4.59 -15.28
N PHE A 37 3.99 3.88 -16.40
CA PHE A 37 3.32 2.58 -16.42
C PHE A 37 4.28 1.49 -15.95
N LEU A 38 3.98 0.91 -14.79
CA LEU A 38 4.62 -0.33 -14.35
C LEU A 38 3.88 -1.50 -14.98
N GLU A 39 4.63 -2.53 -15.39
CA GLU A 39 4.04 -3.77 -15.88
C GLU A 39 3.26 -4.41 -14.70
N PRO A 40 1.93 -4.53 -14.82
CA PRO A 40 1.10 -4.93 -13.68
C PRO A 40 1.34 -6.41 -13.35
N ILE A 41 1.73 -6.67 -12.10
CA ILE A 41 1.66 -8.03 -11.54
C ILE A 41 0.17 -8.32 -11.28
N SER A 42 -0.34 -9.44 -11.79
CA SER A 42 -1.77 -9.79 -11.81
C SER A 42 -2.49 -9.64 -10.47
N GLU A 43 -1.82 -9.88 -9.34
CA GLU A 43 -2.45 -9.79 -8.02
C GLU A 43 -2.55 -8.35 -7.47
N ILE A 44 -1.75 -7.40 -7.98
CA ILE A 44 -1.60 -6.04 -7.43
C ILE A 44 -1.96 -4.97 -8.47
N SER A 45 -2.32 -5.38 -9.68
CA SER A 45 -2.67 -4.53 -10.82
C SER A 45 -3.76 -3.51 -10.48
N PHE A 46 -4.76 -3.91 -9.70
CA PHE A 46 -5.89 -3.08 -9.31
C PHE A 46 -5.49 -1.87 -8.43
N LEU A 47 -4.34 -1.92 -7.75
CA LEU A 47 -3.82 -0.81 -6.95
C LEU A 47 -3.11 0.24 -7.82
N ILE A 48 -2.57 -0.18 -8.97
CA ILE A 48 -1.85 0.69 -9.92
C ILE A 48 -2.84 1.54 -10.72
N GLU A 49 -4.03 1.00 -10.98
CA GLU A 49 -5.07 1.68 -11.75
C GLU A 49 -5.57 2.95 -11.03
N PRO A 50 -5.81 4.06 -11.77
CA PRO A 50 -6.46 5.24 -11.22
C PRO A 50 -7.87 4.91 -10.70
N LEU A 51 -8.42 5.74 -9.82
CA LEU A 51 -9.78 5.58 -9.30
C LEU A 51 -10.84 5.93 -10.36
N GLY A 52 -10.51 6.78 -11.34
CA GLY A 52 -11.43 7.13 -12.42
C GLY A 52 -12.53 8.13 -12.03
N PHE A 53 -12.57 8.57 -10.76
CA PHE A 53 -13.49 9.61 -10.27
C PHE A 53 -13.04 11.04 -10.61
N GLY A 54 -11.93 11.20 -11.34
CA GLY A 54 -11.38 12.47 -11.80
C GLY A 54 -9.96 12.74 -11.31
N ALA A 55 -9.23 13.57 -12.06
CA ALA A 55 -7.78 13.78 -11.88
C ALA A 55 -7.39 14.18 -10.45
N TYR A 56 -8.21 14.97 -9.76
CA TYR A 56 -7.93 15.37 -8.38
C TYR A 56 -7.92 14.18 -7.39
N TYR A 57 -8.90 13.28 -7.51
CA TYR A 57 -9.01 12.11 -6.64
C TYR A 57 -7.93 11.07 -6.94
N ASP A 58 -7.53 10.95 -8.21
CA ASP A 58 -6.43 10.07 -8.63
C ASP A 58 -5.10 10.53 -8.02
N HIS A 59 -4.80 11.83 -8.09
CA HIS A 59 -3.61 12.40 -7.44
C HIS A 59 -3.63 12.24 -5.92
N LEU A 60 -4.79 12.44 -5.29
CA LEU A 60 -4.93 12.27 -3.84
C LEU A 60 -4.70 10.81 -3.44
N TYR A 61 -5.22 9.86 -4.20
CA TYR A 61 -5.02 8.43 -3.98
C TYR A 61 -3.55 8.02 -4.10
N TRP A 62 -2.86 8.45 -5.17
CA TRP A 62 -1.43 8.16 -5.32
C TRP A 62 -0.59 8.78 -4.21
N ASN A 63 -0.91 10.00 -3.78
CA ASN A 63 -0.25 10.63 -2.64
C ASN A 63 -0.50 9.89 -1.33
N LEU A 64 -1.72 9.39 -1.09
CA LEU A 64 -2.04 8.58 0.10
C LEU A 64 -1.28 7.24 0.09
N LEU A 65 -1.16 6.59 -1.07
CA LEU A 65 -0.34 5.39 -1.25
C LEU A 65 1.14 5.66 -0.95
N THR A 66 1.70 6.75 -1.50
CA THR A 66 3.09 7.14 -1.22
C THR A 66 3.29 7.45 0.25
N ALA A 67 2.38 8.20 0.88
CA ALA A 67 2.45 8.54 2.30
C ALA A 67 2.38 7.28 3.18
N ALA A 68 1.46 6.35 2.88
CA ALA A 68 1.36 5.07 3.58
C ALA A 68 2.62 4.22 3.38
N GLY A 69 3.19 4.21 2.17
CA GLY A 69 4.43 3.51 1.86
C GLY A 69 5.62 4.04 2.66
N VAL A 70 5.81 5.37 2.67
CA VAL A 70 6.83 6.04 3.50
C VAL A 70 6.61 5.74 4.99
N TRP A 71 5.36 5.79 5.46
CA TRP A 71 5.03 5.52 6.86
C TRP A 71 5.42 4.09 7.27
N LEU A 72 5.13 3.09 6.42
CA LEU A 72 5.53 1.71 6.65
C LEU A 72 7.05 1.52 6.65
N ILE A 73 7.78 2.19 5.76
CA ILE A 73 9.25 2.11 5.67
C ILE A 73 9.93 2.76 6.88
N LEU A 74 9.38 3.87 7.40
CA LEU A 74 9.93 4.56 8.58
C LEU A 74 9.70 3.77 9.89
N PHE A 75 8.95 2.67 9.85
CA PHE A 75 8.57 1.86 11.01
C PHE A 75 7.92 2.64 12.16
N LEU A 76 7.40 3.83 11.88
CA LEU A 76 6.69 4.66 12.85
C LEU A 76 5.30 4.05 13.07
N TRP A 77 5.04 3.48 14.25
CA TRP A 77 3.71 2.92 14.56
C TRP A 77 3.20 1.93 13.49
N VAL A 78 4.02 0.92 13.19
CA VAL A 78 3.76 -0.10 12.15
C VAL A 78 2.34 -0.66 12.19
N ARG A 79 1.76 -0.87 13.39
CA ARG A 79 0.38 -1.37 13.53
C ARG A 79 -0.66 -0.41 12.94
N ALA A 80 -0.54 0.89 13.24
CA ALA A 80 -1.47 1.90 12.72
C ALA A 80 -1.29 2.08 11.21
N ALA A 81 -0.03 2.11 10.74
CA ALA A 81 0.28 2.17 9.32
C ALA A 81 -0.27 0.94 8.56
N ALA A 82 -0.16 -0.26 9.12
CA ALA A 82 -0.71 -1.47 8.52
C ALA A 82 -2.24 -1.44 8.45
N VAL A 83 -2.93 -1.00 9.52
CA VAL A 83 -4.39 -0.84 9.50
C VAL A 83 -4.81 0.19 8.46
N PHE A 84 -4.10 1.32 8.35
CA PHE A 84 -4.36 2.33 7.34
C PHE A 84 -4.17 1.79 5.92
N SER A 85 -3.08 1.07 5.68
CA SER A 85 -2.79 0.42 4.39
C SER A 85 -3.84 -0.61 4.00
N ILE A 86 -4.27 -1.45 4.95
CA ILE A 86 -5.38 -2.39 4.72
C ILE A 86 -6.67 -1.63 4.41
N GLY A 87 -6.94 -0.53 5.13
CA GLY A 87 -8.07 0.35 4.86
C GLY A 87 -8.06 0.90 3.43
N LEU A 88 -6.92 1.35 2.92
CA LEU A 88 -6.77 1.82 1.54
C LEU A 88 -7.01 0.71 0.51
N ILE A 89 -6.47 -0.49 0.75
CA ILE A 89 -6.69 -1.66 -0.13
C ILE A 89 -8.17 -2.02 -0.17
N VAL A 90 -8.82 -2.15 1.00
CA VAL A 90 -10.24 -2.49 1.10
C VAL A 90 -11.10 -1.39 0.50
N PHE A 91 -10.76 -0.12 0.71
CA PHE A 91 -11.45 1.00 0.09
C PHE A 91 -11.36 0.93 -1.43
N LYS A 92 -10.16 0.71 -1.99
CA LYS A 92 -9.96 0.56 -3.44
C LYS A 92 -10.72 -0.64 -3.97
N TRP A 93 -10.67 -1.77 -3.27
CA TRP A 93 -11.43 -2.98 -3.63
C TRP A 93 -12.93 -2.71 -3.64
N ALA A 94 -13.46 -2.05 -2.61
CA ALA A 94 -14.87 -1.66 -2.55
C ALA A 94 -15.25 -0.68 -3.67
N VAL A 95 -14.36 0.25 -4.04
CA VAL A 95 -14.59 1.14 -5.19
C VAL A 95 -14.66 0.36 -6.50
N ILE A 96 -13.82 -0.66 -6.69
CA ILE A 96 -13.86 -1.47 -7.92
C ILE A 96 -15.12 -2.33 -7.96
N GLU A 97 -15.44 -2.99 -6.84
CA GLU A 97 -16.58 -3.90 -6.72
C GLU A 97 -17.93 -3.17 -6.78
N TYR A 98 -18.04 -2.01 -6.12
CA TYR A 98 -19.30 -1.24 -6.01
C TYR A 98 -19.36 -0.01 -6.91
N GLY A 99 -18.24 0.45 -7.46
CA GLY A 99 -18.09 1.77 -8.10
C GLY A 99 -17.89 1.77 -9.61
N ILE A 100 -18.04 0.65 -10.31
CA ILE A 100 -18.20 0.65 -11.78
C ILE A 100 -19.52 -0.02 -12.18
N ALA A 101 -20.60 0.73 -11.98
CA ALA A 101 -21.85 0.60 -12.73
C ALA A 101 -22.38 2.00 -13.14
N LEU A 102 -21.48 2.96 -13.39
CA LEU A 102 -21.82 4.27 -13.96
C LEU A 102 -20.75 4.74 -14.94
#